data_AF-H3GEL3-F1
#
_entry.id   AF-H3GEL3-F1
#
_cell.length_a   1.000
_cell.length_b   1.000
_cell.length_c   1.000
_cell.angle_alpha   90.00
_cell.angle_beta   90.00
_cell.angle_gamma   90.00
#
_symmetry.space_group_name_H-M   'P 1'
#
loop_
_entity.id
_entity.type
_entity.pdbx_description
1 polymer ?
#
loop_
_entity_poly.entity_id
_entity_poly.type
_entity_poly.pdbx_seq_one_letter_code
_entity_poly.pdbx_strand_id
1 'polypeptide(L)'
;MEQGGGGSSLSALRAFAASQTDRKTGGGCGADALTFAMSPAPASEEYSHQEAVGFVFAEEMKIVRQLQSKCAEGRALVNAIYCSRSCARAFPPGVVADEADPKRTKQYYHAIFTVLQPQMDKIKQLNEFCSQAVVLLSDNIQRTTVHENMTRVIPDVLMDALVDIMDVILQLNHFHDTKSSLRNDFSVFKRVFLHVRDDLPDADLVEKDILRLQELMGGSYQAKGSIWDSLRHNLTNVKR
;
A
#
# COMPACT_ATOMS: atom_id res chain seq x y z
N MET A 1 13.02 -31.38 35.08
CA MET A 1 14.03 -32.19 34.36
C MET A 1 13.25 -33.02 33.34
N GLU A 2 12.93 -32.45 32.19
CA GLU A 2 13.77 -32.35 30.97
C GLU A 2 13.83 -33.64 30.13
N GLN A 3 13.32 -33.51 28.89
CA GLN A 3 13.71 -34.09 27.59
C GLN A 3 13.69 -35.62 27.42
N GLY A 4 13.34 -36.23 26.28
CA GLY A 4 13.04 -35.82 24.89
C GLY A 4 12.63 -37.12 24.15
N GLY A 5 11.82 -37.15 23.09
CA GLY A 5 11.97 -36.40 21.84
C GLY A 5 12.79 -37.22 20.83
N GLY A 6 12.13 -37.84 19.84
CA GLY A 6 12.78 -38.24 18.57
C GLY A 6 12.63 -39.72 18.17
N GLY A 7 11.63 -40.04 17.35
CA GLY A 7 11.51 -41.39 16.77
C GLY A 7 10.57 -41.57 15.58
N SER A 8 10.11 -40.50 14.91
CA SER A 8 9.06 -40.61 13.88
C SER A 8 9.48 -40.16 12.47
N SER A 9 10.52 -39.34 12.31
CA SER A 9 10.94 -38.82 11.00
C SER A 9 11.86 -39.78 10.22
N LEU A 10 12.77 -40.48 10.90
CA LEU A 10 13.70 -41.41 10.27
C LEU A 10 13.01 -42.70 9.77
N SER A 11 11.96 -43.13 10.46
CA SER A 11 11.14 -44.27 10.05
C SER A 11 10.34 -43.97 8.78
N ALA A 12 9.79 -42.75 8.67
CA ALA A 12 9.11 -42.29 7.46
C ALA A 12 10.06 -42.18 6.25
N LEU A 13 11.28 -41.64 6.45
CA LEU A 13 12.30 -41.56 5.40
C LEU A 13 12.78 -42.94 4.92
N ARG A 14 12.90 -43.91 5.83
CA ARG A 14 13.31 -45.28 5.49
C ARG A 14 12.21 -46.02 4.70
N ALA A 15 10.94 -45.75 5.00
CA ALA A 15 9.81 -46.29 4.24
C ALA A 15 9.72 -45.69 2.82
N PHE A 16 10.07 -44.41 2.65
CA PHE A 16 10.13 -43.77 1.33
C PHE A 16 11.32 -44.26 0.49
N ALA A 17 12.47 -44.52 1.11
CA ALA A 17 13.65 -45.06 0.41
C ALA A 17 13.41 -46.50 -0.08
N ALA A 18 12.65 -47.31 0.67
CA ALA A 18 12.34 -48.69 0.31
C ALA A 18 11.30 -48.82 -0.83
N SER A 19 10.49 -47.79 -1.09
CA SER A 19 9.50 -47.80 -2.19
C SER A 19 10.08 -47.43 -3.56
N GLN A 20 11.33 -46.92 -3.61
CA GLN A 20 12.02 -46.55 -4.84
C GLN A 20 12.89 -47.67 -5.43
N THR A 21 13.13 -48.77 -4.71
CA THR A 21 14.09 -49.81 -5.11
C THR A 21 13.57 -50.87 -6.08
N ASP A 22 12.34 -50.77 -6.59
CA ASP A 22 11.76 -51.74 -7.54
C ASP A 22 11.66 -51.24 -8.99
N ARG A 23 12.63 -50.44 -9.44
CA ARG A 23 12.85 -50.19 -10.88
C ARG A 23 14.11 -50.90 -11.36
N LYS A 24 13.85 -52.08 -11.92
CA LYS A 24 14.63 -52.89 -12.85
C LYS A 24 15.84 -52.17 -13.47
N THR A 25 16.99 -52.77 -13.24
CA THR A 25 18.30 -52.49 -13.83
C THR A 25 18.26 -52.47 -15.36
N GLY A 26 18.60 -51.31 -15.93
CA GLY A 26 18.93 -51.13 -17.35
C GLY A 26 19.91 -49.97 -17.45
N GLY A 27 21.16 -50.27 -17.83
CA GLY A 27 22.29 -49.35 -17.72
C GLY A 27 22.23 -48.11 -18.63
N GLY A 28 22.97 -47.09 -18.22
CA GLY A 28 23.23 -45.88 -18.98
C GLY A 28 23.61 -44.74 -18.06
N CYS A 29 24.92 -44.47 -17.92
CA CYS A 29 25.42 -43.25 -17.32
C CYS A 29 24.94 -42.04 -18.12
N GLY A 30 23.92 -41.34 -17.62
CA GLY A 30 23.53 -40.00 -18.06
C GLY A 30 23.58 -39.10 -16.85
N ALA A 31 24.63 -38.29 -16.74
CA ALA A 31 24.68 -37.17 -15.82
C ALA A 31 23.80 -36.04 -16.38
N ASP A 32 22.48 -36.25 -16.40
CA ASP A 32 21.54 -35.15 -16.61
C ASP A 32 21.39 -34.43 -15.28
N ALA A 33 22.23 -33.40 -15.16
CA ALA A 33 22.15 -32.42 -14.11
C ALA A 33 20.71 -31.91 -14.00
N LEU A 34 20.14 -32.03 -12.80
CA LEU A 34 18.98 -31.25 -12.39
C LEU A 34 19.38 -29.77 -12.38
N THR A 35 19.38 -29.13 -13.55
CA THR A 35 19.45 -27.68 -13.66
C THR A 35 18.11 -27.13 -13.17
N PHE A 36 18.05 -26.82 -11.87
CA PHE A 36 17.05 -25.91 -11.34
C PHE A 36 17.26 -24.56 -12.02
N ALA A 37 16.35 -24.19 -12.91
CA ALA A 37 16.31 -22.84 -13.45
C ALA A 37 16.08 -21.87 -12.27
N MET A 38 17.12 -21.14 -11.86
CA MET A 38 17.05 -20.08 -10.84
C MET A 38 16.43 -18.79 -11.41
N SER A 39 15.42 -18.92 -12.28
CA SER A 39 14.61 -17.76 -12.64
C SER A 39 13.57 -17.56 -11.54
N PRO A 40 13.44 -16.37 -10.94
CA PRO A 40 12.30 -16.09 -10.07
C PRO A 40 11.03 -16.36 -10.87
N ALA A 41 10.12 -17.14 -10.30
CA ALA A 41 8.83 -17.42 -10.94
C ALA A 41 8.12 -16.07 -11.17
N PRO A 42 7.45 -15.88 -12.32
CA PRO A 42 6.60 -14.72 -12.51
C PRO A 42 5.55 -14.70 -11.38
N ALA A 43 5.20 -13.51 -10.88
CA ALA A 43 4.34 -13.35 -9.69
C ALA A 43 2.98 -14.10 -9.77
N SER A 44 2.52 -14.46 -10.97
CA SER A 44 1.32 -15.27 -11.19
C SER A 44 1.52 -16.78 -10.98
N GLU A 45 2.73 -17.30 -11.11
CA GLU A 45 3.02 -18.74 -11.03
C GLU A 45 3.51 -19.21 -9.66
N GLU A 46 3.95 -18.29 -8.81
CA GLU A 46 4.60 -18.61 -7.53
C GLU A 46 3.70 -19.42 -6.56
N TYR A 47 2.39 -19.49 -6.82
CA TYR A 47 1.44 -20.22 -5.97
C TYR A 47 0.34 -21.00 -6.73
N SER A 48 0.49 -21.21 -8.03
CA SER A 48 -0.50 -21.92 -8.88
C SER A 48 -0.81 -23.34 -8.38
N HIS A 49 0.17 -24.00 -7.75
CA HIS A 49 0.07 -25.33 -7.18
C HIS A 49 -0.83 -25.39 -5.92
N GLN A 50 -1.00 -24.30 -5.18
CA GLN A 50 -1.88 -24.25 -3.99
C GLN A 50 -3.37 -24.21 -4.38
N GLU A 51 -3.70 -23.59 -5.52
CA GLU A 51 -5.06 -23.55 -6.05
C GLU A 51 -5.45 -24.87 -6.74
N ALA A 52 -4.48 -25.57 -7.34
CA ALA A 52 -4.70 -26.82 -8.05
C ALA A 52 -5.01 -28.03 -7.13
N VAL A 53 -4.69 -27.95 -5.83
CA VAL A 53 -4.87 -29.05 -4.86
C VAL A 53 -5.83 -28.62 -3.75
N GLY A 54 -7.10 -28.36 -4.08
CA GLY A 54 -8.23 -28.33 -3.14
C GLY A 54 -7.95 -27.77 -1.74
N PHE A 55 -7.17 -26.70 -1.65
CA PHE A 55 -6.65 -26.22 -0.38
C PHE A 55 -7.82 -25.60 0.39
N VAL A 56 -8.03 -26.06 1.62
CA VAL A 56 -9.17 -25.67 2.47
C VAL A 56 -9.26 -24.16 2.70
N PHE A 57 -8.16 -23.43 2.47
CA PHE A 57 -8.07 -21.97 2.61
C PHE A 57 -7.65 -21.24 1.32
N ALA A 58 -7.94 -21.80 0.15
CA ALA A 58 -7.50 -21.22 -1.13
C ALA A 58 -8.01 -19.78 -1.33
N GLU A 59 -9.26 -19.51 -0.98
CA GLU A 59 -9.86 -18.18 -1.10
C GLU A 59 -9.29 -17.20 -0.06
N GLU A 60 -9.09 -17.64 1.18
CA GLU A 60 -8.43 -16.84 2.21
C GLU A 60 -7.00 -16.48 1.80
N MET A 61 -6.28 -17.40 1.16
CA MET A 61 -4.91 -17.14 0.72
C MET A 61 -4.84 -16.11 -0.41
N LYS A 62 -5.86 -16.05 -1.29
CA LYS A 62 -5.97 -14.97 -2.29
C LYS A 62 -6.14 -13.62 -1.61
N ILE A 63 -6.97 -13.55 -0.57
CA ILE A 63 -7.19 -12.33 0.22
C ILE A 63 -5.90 -11.93 0.95
N VAL A 64 -5.21 -12.87 1.59
CA VAL A 64 -3.91 -12.63 2.26
C VAL A 64 -2.93 -11.97 1.30
N ARG A 65 -2.80 -12.48 0.06
CA ARG A 65 -1.90 -11.90 -0.94
C ARG A 65 -2.29 -10.47 -1.31
N GLN A 66 -3.59 -10.20 -1.47
CA GLN A 66 -4.08 -8.85 -1.74
C GLN A 66 -3.76 -7.89 -0.59
N LEU A 67 -4.00 -8.30 0.65
CA LEU A 67 -3.71 -7.52 1.85
C LEU A 67 -2.21 -7.26 2.01
N GLN A 68 -1.37 -8.29 1.81
CA GLN A 68 0.09 -8.16 1.90
C GLN A 68 0.66 -7.25 0.81
N SER A 69 0.16 -7.36 -0.43
CA SER A 69 0.53 -6.47 -1.53
C SER A 69 0.18 -5.02 -1.20
N LYS A 70 -1.04 -4.78 -0.71
CA LYS A 70 -1.48 -3.44 -0.29
C LYS A 70 -0.66 -2.93 0.89
N CYS A 71 -0.28 -3.79 1.82
CA CYS A 71 0.53 -3.44 2.96
C CYS A 71 1.97 -3.04 2.55
N ALA A 72 2.57 -3.73 1.57
CA ALA A 72 3.86 -3.34 1.01
C ALA A 72 3.82 -1.97 0.33
N GLU A 73 2.78 -1.70 -0.46
CA GLU A 73 2.52 -0.38 -1.07
C GLU A 73 2.41 0.71 0.01
N GLY A 74 1.61 0.46 1.04
CA GLY A 74 1.40 1.42 2.12
C GLY A 74 2.64 1.69 2.97
N ARG A 75 3.49 0.67 3.22
CA ARG A 75 4.78 0.84 3.90
C ARG A 75 5.75 1.70 3.09
N ALA A 76 5.78 1.56 1.76
CA ALA A 76 6.57 2.43 0.89
C ALA A 76 6.05 3.88 0.95
N LEU A 77 4.74 4.05 0.95
CA LEU A 77 4.10 5.37 1.07
C LEU A 77 4.36 6.02 2.44
N VAL A 78 4.31 5.25 3.53
CA VAL A 78 4.71 5.70 4.88
C VAL A 78 6.10 6.30 4.85
N ASN A 79 7.07 5.60 4.27
CA ASN A 79 8.44 6.09 4.16
C ASN A 79 8.54 7.37 3.32
N ALA A 80 7.83 7.42 2.18
CA ALA A 80 7.81 8.58 1.30
C ALA A 80 7.22 9.83 1.99
N ILE A 81 6.12 9.66 2.73
CA ILE A 81 5.48 10.73 3.48
C ILE A 81 6.32 11.13 4.70
N TYR A 82 6.86 10.16 5.44
CA TYR A 82 7.73 10.42 6.59
C TYR A 82 8.94 11.28 6.20
N CYS A 83 9.62 10.94 5.10
CA CYS A 83 10.77 11.65 4.59
C CYS A 83 10.43 12.97 3.88
N SER A 84 9.15 13.26 3.59
CA SER A 84 8.76 14.50 2.94
C SER A 84 9.05 15.71 3.84
N ARG A 85 9.78 16.69 3.31
CA ARG A 85 10.10 17.97 3.96
C ARG A 85 9.46 19.10 3.15
N SER A 86 9.08 20.18 3.83
CA SER A 86 8.37 21.28 3.17
C SER A 86 9.24 21.97 2.14
N CYS A 87 8.80 21.94 0.88
CA CYS A 87 9.38 22.74 -0.21
C CYS A 87 9.04 24.22 -0.03
N ALA A 88 7.85 24.55 0.49
CA ALA A 88 7.39 25.91 0.73
C ALA A 88 8.36 26.75 1.57
N ARG A 89 9.03 26.13 2.54
CA ARG A 89 10.00 26.80 3.43
C ARG A 89 11.34 27.09 2.75
N ALA A 90 11.64 26.42 1.65
CA ALA A 90 12.89 26.59 0.91
C ALA A 90 12.79 27.69 -0.16
N PHE A 91 11.57 28.13 -0.50
CA PHE A 91 11.39 29.19 -1.48
C PHE A 91 11.89 30.53 -0.94
N PRO A 92 12.72 31.27 -1.69
CA PRO A 92 13.21 32.57 -1.26
C PRO A 92 12.05 33.53 -0.93
N PRO A 93 12.02 34.11 0.29
CA PRO A 93 10.95 35.04 0.67
C PRO A 93 11.02 36.40 -0.06
N GLY A 94 11.98 36.61 -0.97
CA GLY A 94 12.30 37.92 -1.53
C GLY A 94 12.58 37.99 -3.03
N VAL A 95 12.23 36.97 -3.83
CA VAL A 95 12.41 37.04 -5.31
C VAL A 95 11.15 37.57 -6.03
N VAL A 96 10.04 37.81 -5.32
CA VAL A 96 8.77 38.21 -5.97
C VAL A 96 8.09 39.36 -5.27
N ALA A 97 8.61 40.54 -5.51
CA ALA A 97 7.84 41.76 -5.73
C ALA A 97 8.81 42.85 -6.21
N ASP A 98 9.69 42.52 -7.15
CA ASP A 98 10.28 43.60 -7.95
C ASP A 98 9.26 43.88 -9.05
N GLU A 99 8.36 44.85 -8.80
CA GLU A 99 7.39 45.29 -9.82
C GLU A 99 8.07 45.74 -11.12
N ALA A 100 9.40 45.95 -11.07
CA ALA A 100 10.22 46.29 -12.22
C ALA A 100 10.34 45.19 -13.30
N ASP A 101 10.14 43.90 -12.97
CA ASP A 101 10.20 42.82 -13.98
C ASP A 101 9.06 41.78 -13.82
N PRO A 102 7.89 42.02 -14.45
CA PRO A 102 6.77 41.09 -14.42
C PRO A 102 7.08 39.75 -15.11
N LYS A 103 8.03 39.71 -16.05
CA LYS A 103 8.40 38.48 -16.76
C LYS A 103 9.18 37.54 -15.84
N ARG A 104 10.12 38.08 -15.05
CA ARG A 104 10.87 37.30 -14.06
C ARG A 104 9.99 36.77 -12.93
N THR A 105 9.05 37.58 -12.47
CA THR A 105 8.02 37.18 -11.49
C THR A 105 7.21 35.98 -11.99
N LYS A 106 6.73 36.06 -13.24
CA LYS A 106 5.98 34.98 -13.87
C LYS A 106 6.79 33.68 -14.00
N GLN A 107 8.05 33.77 -14.43
CA GLN A 107 8.95 32.61 -14.51
C GLN A 107 9.18 31.95 -13.15
N TYR A 108 9.29 32.74 -12.09
CA TYR A 108 9.45 32.23 -10.74
C TYR A 108 8.22 31.46 -10.24
N TYR A 109 7.00 31.97 -10.49
CA TYR A 109 5.78 31.25 -10.18
C TYR A 109 5.67 29.91 -10.94
N HIS A 110 6.03 29.91 -12.23
CA HIS A 110 6.14 28.67 -13.00
C HIS A 110 7.12 27.67 -12.37
N ALA A 111 8.30 28.13 -11.96
CA ALA A 111 9.29 27.27 -11.30
C ALA A 111 8.78 26.67 -9.98
N ILE A 112 8.12 27.48 -9.12
CA ILE A 112 7.52 26.95 -7.89
C ILE A 112 6.45 25.93 -8.22
N PHE A 113 5.57 26.22 -9.19
CA PHE A 113 4.49 25.34 -9.57
C PHE A 113 5.03 23.97 -10.00
N THR A 114 6.04 23.93 -10.87
CA THR A 114 6.71 22.69 -11.31
C THR A 114 7.35 21.93 -10.14
N VAL A 115 8.02 22.63 -9.20
CA VAL A 115 8.67 21.98 -8.05
C VAL A 115 7.66 21.37 -7.08
N LEU A 116 6.46 21.95 -6.96
CA LEU A 116 5.43 21.48 -6.04
C LEU A 116 4.55 20.35 -6.61
N GLN A 117 4.51 20.15 -7.93
CA GLN A 117 3.73 19.08 -8.56
C GLN A 117 3.98 17.69 -7.94
N PRO A 118 5.24 17.22 -7.76
CA PRO A 118 5.49 15.91 -7.14
C PRO A 118 5.00 15.82 -5.68
N GLN A 119 4.88 16.94 -4.98
CA GLN A 119 4.32 16.95 -3.63
C GLN A 119 2.80 16.78 -3.67
N MET A 120 2.13 17.36 -4.67
CA MET A 120 0.68 17.18 -4.86
C MET A 120 0.38 15.73 -5.22
N ASP A 121 1.20 15.10 -6.05
CA ASP A 121 1.04 13.69 -6.41
C ASP A 121 1.19 12.76 -5.21
N LYS A 122 2.11 13.05 -4.28
CA LYS A 122 2.19 12.29 -3.02
C LYS A 122 0.94 12.41 -2.17
N ILE A 123 0.33 13.59 -2.09
CA ILE A 123 -0.92 13.80 -1.35
C ILE A 123 -2.07 13.03 -2.03
N LYS A 124 -2.12 13.04 -3.38
CA LYS A 124 -3.10 12.25 -4.14
C LYS A 124 -2.92 10.75 -3.87
N GLN A 125 -1.70 10.24 -3.95
CA GLN A 125 -1.39 8.84 -3.67
C GLN A 125 -1.74 8.45 -2.24
N LEU A 126 -1.46 9.32 -1.27
CA LEU A 126 -1.85 9.11 0.13
C LEU A 126 -3.36 8.90 0.27
N ASN A 127 -4.15 9.80 -0.32
CA ASN A 127 -5.60 9.71 -0.25
C ASN A 127 -6.14 8.45 -0.93
N GLU A 128 -5.69 8.21 -2.16
CA GLU A 128 -6.15 7.07 -2.95
C GLU A 128 -5.85 5.76 -2.23
N PHE A 129 -4.62 5.63 -1.71
CA PHE A 129 -4.23 4.49 -0.90
C PHE A 129 -5.14 4.31 0.31
N CYS A 130 -5.34 5.36 1.11
CA CYS A 130 -6.15 5.28 2.33
C CYS A 130 -7.60 4.89 2.00
N SER A 131 -8.19 5.49 0.96
CA SER A 131 -9.55 5.19 0.53
C SER A 131 -9.70 3.71 0.10
N GLN A 132 -8.78 3.23 -0.74
CA GLN A 132 -8.78 1.83 -1.19
C GLN A 132 -8.52 0.85 -0.03
N ALA A 133 -7.56 1.17 0.84
CA ALA A 133 -7.17 0.30 1.95
C ALA A 133 -8.29 0.19 3.00
N VAL A 134 -9.01 1.29 3.28
CA VAL A 134 -10.16 1.28 4.19
C VAL A 134 -11.27 0.37 3.67
N VAL A 135 -11.62 0.48 2.38
CA VAL A 135 -12.64 -0.39 1.76
C VAL A 135 -12.19 -1.86 1.77
N LEU A 136 -10.95 -2.14 1.36
CA LEU A 136 -10.40 -3.49 1.36
C LEU A 136 -10.40 -4.11 2.76
N LEU A 137 -9.99 -3.35 3.77
CA LEU A 137 -9.97 -3.82 5.16
C LEU A 137 -11.39 -4.05 5.69
N SER A 138 -12.30 -3.10 5.49
CA SER A 138 -13.67 -3.22 5.99
C SER A 138 -14.38 -4.42 5.37
N ASP A 139 -14.26 -4.62 4.06
CA ASP A 139 -14.90 -5.74 3.36
C ASP A 139 -14.41 -7.09 3.88
N ASN A 140 -13.10 -7.23 4.10
CA ASN A 140 -12.53 -8.49 4.56
C ASN A 140 -12.80 -8.77 6.04
N ILE A 141 -12.80 -7.73 6.90
CA ILE A 141 -13.27 -7.89 8.29
C ILE A 141 -14.73 -8.33 8.29
N GLN A 142 -15.59 -7.65 7.54
CA GLN A 142 -17.02 -7.97 7.46
C GLN A 142 -17.24 -9.42 7.04
N ARG A 143 -16.64 -9.86 5.92
CA ARG A 143 -16.73 -11.25 5.44
C ARG A 143 -16.31 -12.25 6.51
N THR A 144 -15.25 -11.96 7.25
CA THR A 144 -14.73 -12.84 8.31
C THR A 144 -15.67 -12.91 9.52
N THR A 145 -16.45 -11.85 9.77
CA THR A 145 -17.40 -11.76 10.89
C THR A 145 -18.83 -12.22 10.58
N VAL A 146 -19.16 -12.56 9.32
CA VAL A 146 -20.48 -13.10 8.96
C VAL A 146 -20.74 -14.41 9.71
N HIS A 147 -21.96 -14.61 10.20
CA HIS A 147 -22.32 -15.71 11.12
C HIS A 147 -22.02 -17.11 10.56
N GLU A 148 -22.09 -17.30 9.24
CA GLU A 148 -21.73 -18.55 8.55
C GLU A 148 -20.22 -18.84 8.60
N ASN A 149 -19.38 -17.81 8.74
CA ASN A 149 -17.93 -17.92 8.84
C ASN A 149 -17.42 -17.95 10.28
N MET A 150 -18.23 -17.54 11.28
CA MET A 150 -17.83 -17.59 12.69
C MET A 150 -17.61 -19.03 13.22
N THR A 151 -18.17 -20.04 12.54
CA THR A 151 -17.97 -21.46 12.87
C THR A 151 -16.79 -22.08 12.14
N ARG A 152 -16.22 -21.38 11.14
CA ARG A 152 -15.06 -21.84 10.36
C ARG A 152 -13.78 -21.30 10.99
N VAL A 153 -12.75 -22.14 11.01
CA VAL A 153 -11.41 -21.72 11.44
C VAL A 153 -10.89 -20.67 10.47
N ILE A 154 -10.51 -19.51 10.99
CA ILE A 154 -9.86 -18.44 10.22
C ILE A 154 -8.34 -18.67 10.30
N PRO A 155 -7.60 -18.68 9.18
CA PRO A 155 -6.15 -18.84 9.21
C PRO A 155 -5.46 -17.68 9.95
N ASP A 156 -4.51 -17.98 10.83
CA ASP A 156 -3.74 -16.97 11.57
C ASP A 156 -3.08 -15.94 10.63
N VAL A 157 -2.57 -16.40 9.49
CA VAL A 157 -1.93 -15.55 8.47
C VAL A 157 -2.88 -14.49 7.89
N LEU A 158 -4.19 -14.77 7.83
CA LEU A 158 -5.19 -13.79 7.42
C LEU A 158 -5.41 -12.74 8.50
N MET A 159 -5.46 -13.15 9.77
CA MET A 159 -5.57 -12.23 10.90
C MET A 159 -4.34 -11.32 10.98
N ASP A 160 -3.13 -11.87 10.82
CA ASP A 160 -1.89 -11.11 10.77
C ASP A 160 -1.93 -10.08 9.64
N ALA A 161 -2.34 -10.48 8.43
CA ALA A 161 -2.43 -9.57 7.28
C ALA A 161 -3.45 -8.42 7.49
N LEU A 162 -4.57 -8.69 8.17
CA LEU A 162 -5.57 -7.68 8.54
C LEU A 162 -5.04 -6.68 9.58
N VAL A 163 -4.29 -7.17 10.57
CA VAL A 163 -3.65 -6.31 11.58
C VAL A 163 -2.56 -5.45 10.96
N ASP A 164 -1.73 -6.03 10.09
CA ASP A 164 -0.65 -5.36 9.38
C ASP A 164 -1.15 -4.16 8.55
N ILE A 165 -2.21 -4.36 7.76
CA ILE A 165 -2.76 -3.25 6.94
C ILE A 165 -3.43 -2.19 7.82
N MET A 166 -4.07 -2.59 8.93
CA MET A 166 -4.67 -1.65 9.87
C MET A 166 -3.62 -0.74 10.51
N ASP A 167 -2.47 -1.30 10.89
CA ASP A 167 -1.33 -0.54 11.42
C ASP A 167 -0.83 0.50 10.40
N VAL A 168 -0.67 0.11 9.14
CA VAL A 168 -0.28 1.02 8.06
C VAL A 168 -1.30 2.15 7.85
N ILE A 169 -2.60 1.84 7.86
CA ILE A 169 -3.66 2.86 7.76
C ILE A 169 -3.57 3.85 8.92
N LEU A 170 -3.36 3.36 10.15
CA LEU A 170 -3.21 4.19 11.34
C LEU A 170 -2.01 5.13 11.25
N GLN A 171 -0.85 4.62 10.82
CA GLN A 171 0.35 5.44 10.60
C GLN A 171 0.12 6.53 9.56
N LEU A 172 -0.47 6.19 8.41
CA LEU A 172 -0.76 7.14 7.34
C LEU A 172 -1.80 8.20 7.75
N ASN A 173 -2.84 7.81 8.48
CA ASN A 173 -3.80 8.75 9.06
C ASN A 173 -3.12 9.72 10.04
N HIS A 174 -2.18 9.24 10.86
CA HIS A 174 -1.42 10.12 11.75
C HIS A 174 -0.56 11.13 10.97
N PHE A 175 0.09 10.70 9.88
CA PHE A 175 0.87 11.60 9.04
C PHE A 175 0.01 12.61 8.30
N HIS A 176 -1.16 12.21 7.81
CA HIS A 176 -2.13 13.10 7.19
C HIS A 176 -2.46 14.29 8.11
N ASP A 177 -2.72 14.03 9.39
CA ASP A 177 -3.14 15.05 10.35
C ASP A 177 -2.00 15.90 10.91
N THR A 178 -0.85 15.27 11.17
CA THR A 178 0.24 15.90 11.93
C THR A 178 1.24 16.59 11.03
N LYS A 179 1.38 16.15 9.77
CA LYS A 179 2.48 16.59 8.90
C LYS A 179 2.17 17.92 8.22
N SER A 180 2.48 19.01 8.91
CA SER A 180 2.28 20.38 8.44
C SER A 180 2.98 20.72 7.13
N SER A 181 4.06 20.03 6.75
CA SER A 181 4.75 20.27 5.48
C SER A 181 3.86 20.05 4.27
N LEU A 182 3.00 19.03 4.29
CA LEU A 182 2.06 18.75 3.19
C LEU A 182 1.04 19.88 3.06
N ARG A 183 0.50 20.36 4.19
CA ARG A 183 -0.46 21.49 4.23
C ARG A 183 0.17 22.79 3.75
N ASN A 184 1.40 23.06 4.15
CA ASN A 184 2.13 24.27 3.75
C ASN A 184 2.42 24.26 2.25
N ASP A 185 2.92 23.15 1.73
CA ASP A 185 3.25 22.99 0.31
C ASP A 185 1.99 23.09 -0.56
N PHE A 186 0.88 22.46 -0.14
CA PHE A 186 -0.43 22.61 -0.79
C PHE A 186 -0.93 24.07 -0.79
N SER A 187 -0.76 24.78 0.33
CA SER A 187 -1.16 26.18 0.45
C SER A 187 -0.36 27.11 -0.47
N VAL A 188 0.94 26.85 -0.67
CA VAL A 188 1.74 27.59 -1.66
C VAL A 188 1.32 27.21 -3.08
N PHE A 189 1.15 25.91 -3.36
CA PHE A 189 0.74 25.43 -4.68
C PHE A 189 -0.53 26.11 -5.17
N LYS A 190 -1.56 26.18 -4.32
CA LYS A 190 -2.80 26.90 -4.60
C LYS A 190 -2.61 28.37 -4.94
N ARG A 191 -1.79 29.08 -4.17
CA ARG A 191 -1.53 30.51 -4.39
C ARG A 191 -0.81 30.74 -5.71
N VAL A 192 0.19 29.91 -5.98
CA VAL A 192 0.98 29.99 -7.21
C VAL A 192 0.16 29.63 -8.44
N PHE A 193 -0.74 28.65 -8.33
CA PHE A 193 -1.65 28.26 -9.41
C PHE A 193 -2.42 29.45 -9.99
N LEU A 194 -2.90 30.38 -9.16
CA LEU A 194 -3.61 31.59 -9.62
C LEU A 194 -2.78 32.47 -10.56
N HIS A 195 -1.45 32.43 -10.44
CA HIS A 195 -0.54 33.22 -11.28
C HIS A 195 -0.11 32.51 -12.57
N VAL A 196 -0.27 31.19 -12.65
CA VAL A 196 0.15 30.38 -13.81
C VAL A 196 -1.01 29.75 -14.57
N ARG A 197 -2.23 29.84 -14.03
CA ARG A 197 -3.44 29.22 -14.58
C ARG A 197 -3.65 29.53 -16.06
N ASP A 198 -3.53 30.81 -16.43
CA ASP A 198 -3.83 31.25 -17.79
C ASP A 198 -2.78 30.79 -18.83
N ASP A 199 -1.62 30.29 -18.38
CA ASP A 199 -0.59 29.72 -19.25
C ASP A 199 -0.66 28.19 -19.36
N LEU A 200 -1.48 27.54 -18.52
CA LEU A 200 -1.51 26.09 -18.41
C LEU A 200 -2.57 25.52 -19.37
N PRO A 201 -2.21 24.58 -20.27
CA PRO A 201 -3.19 23.96 -21.17
C PRO A 201 -4.23 23.12 -20.40
N ASP A 202 -3.83 22.56 -19.26
CA ASP A 202 -4.64 21.63 -18.46
C ASP A 202 -5.16 22.30 -17.16
N ALA A 203 -5.34 23.62 -17.18
CA ALA A 203 -5.71 24.41 -16.00
C ALA A 203 -6.97 23.86 -15.30
N ASP A 204 -8.00 23.49 -16.06
CA ASP A 204 -9.27 22.95 -15.52
C ASP A 204 -9.08 21.63 -14.78
N LEU A 205 -8.17 20.77 -15.24
CA LEU A 205 -7.87 19.50 -14.59
C LEU A 205 -7.12 19.73 -13.27
N VAL A 206 -6.13 20.62 -13.30
CA VAL A 206 -5.38 21.00 -12.10
C VAL A 206 -6.30 21.66 -11.07
N GLU A 207 -7.23 22.50 -11.49
CA GLU A 207 -8.21 23.14 -10.61
C GLU A 207 -9.13 22.11 -9.94
N LYS A 208 -9.64 21.13 -10.69
CA LYS A 208 -10.41 20.00 -10.14
C LYS A 208 -9.61 19.20 -9.11
N ASP A 209 -8.34 18.94 -9.40
CA ASP A 209 -7.46 18.24 -8.48
C ASP A 209 -7.18 19.06 -7.21
N ILE A 210 -7.01 20.38 -7.34
CA ILE A 210 -6.90 21.28 -6.19
C ILE A 210 -8.15 21.22 -5.31
N LEU A 211 -9.34 21.21 -5.91
CA LEU A 211 -10.59 21.12 -5.15
C LEU A 211 -10.70 19.79 -4.38
N ARG A 212 -10.39 18.67 -5.04
CA ARG A 212 -10.35 17.33 -4.39
C ARG A 212 -9.35 17.28 -3.25
N LEU A 213 -8.13 17.79 -3.48
CA LEU A 213 -7.09 17.86 -2.45
C LEU A 213 -7.46 18.82 -1.31
N GLN A 214 -8.22 19.88 -1.58
CA GLN A 214 -8.69 20.79 -0.55
C GLN A 214 -9.75 20.15 0.36
N GLU A 215 -10.66 19.35 -0.21
CA GLU A 215 -11.62 18.56 0.55
C GLU A 215 -10.90 17.53 1.43
N LEU A 216 -9.84 16.90 0.91
CA LEU A 216 -9.02 15.96 1.66
C LEU A 216 -8.24 16.61 2.80
N MET A 217 -7.46 17.64 2.49
CA MET A 217 -6.53 18.25 3.44
C MET A 217 -7.25 19.06 4.51
N GLY A 218 -8.54 19.35 4.26
CA GLY A 218 -9.46 20.01 5.16
C GLY A 218 -9.05 21.43 5.53
N GLY A 219 -10.02 22.34 5.60
CA GLY A 219 -9.84 23.53 6.44
C GLY A 219 -9.51 23.12 7.87
N SER A 220 -9.11 24.06 8.72
CA SER A 220 -8.84 23.86 10.16
C SER A 220 -9.98 23.17 10.97
N TYR A 221 -11.12 22.88 10.33
CA TYR A 221 -12.35 22.35 10.90
C TYR A 221 -12.68 20.90 10.48
N GLN A 222 -11.90 20.26 9.59
CA GLN A 222 -12.08 18.82 9.39
C GLN A 222 -11.58 18.09 10.64
N ALA A 223 -12.39 17.15 11.14
CA ALA A 223 -12.03 16.35 12.30
C ALA A 223 -10.76 15.56 11.96
N LYS A 224 -9.74 15.70 12.82
CA LYS A 224 -8.57 14.83 12.80
C LYS A 224 -9.04 13.37 12.83
N GLY A 225 -8.46 12.51 12.02
CA GLY A 225 -8.84 11.11 11.95
C GLY A 225 -9.91 10.76 10.92
N SER A 226 -10.14 11.58 9.89
CA SER A 226 -11.18 11.32 8.87
C SER A 226 -11.06 9.94 8.21
N ILE A 227 -9.84 9.47 7.94
CA ILE A 227 -9.59 8.13 7.37
C ILE A 227 -10.01 7.05 8.36
N TRP A 228 -9.67 7.23 9.64
CA TRP A 228 -10.03 6.29 10.69
C TRP A 228 -11.54 6.29 10.99
N ASP A 229 -12.18 7.45 10.96
CA ASP A 229 -13.61 7.59 11.13
C ASP A 229 -14.39 6.93 9.98
N SER A 230 -13.87 7.02 8.75
CA SER A 230 -14.40 6.27 7.60
C SER A 230 -14.33 4.76 7.82
N LEU A 231 -13.19 4.24 8.29
CA LEU A 231 -13.06 2.82 8.62
C LEU A 231 -14.03 2.40 9.73
N ARG A 232 -14.10 3.18 10.81
CA ARG A 232 -15.03 2.93 11.92
C ARG A 232 -16.48 2.88 11.42
N HIS A 233 -16.87 3.86 10.60
CA HIS A 233 -18.21 3.93 10.02
C HIS A 233 -18.54 2.69 9.19
N ASN A 234 -17.63 2.25 8.33
CA ASN A 234 -17.81 1.05 7.51
C ASN A 234 -17.94 -0.22 8.37
N LEU A 235 -17.20 -0.30 9.48
CA LEU A 235 -17.27 -1.44 10.40
C LEU A 235 -18.53 -1.42 11.29
N THR A 236 -19.12 -0.26 11.58
CA THR A 236 -20.33 -0.17 12.40
C THR A 236 -21.63 -0.30 11.61
N ASN A 237 -21.62 0.04 10.32
CA ASN A 237 -22.82 0.01 9.45
C ASN A 237 -23.08 -1.34 8.77
N VAL A 238 -22.50 -2.41 9.32
CA VAL A 238 -22.75 -3.76 8.82
C VAL A 238 -24.21 -4.11 9.07
N LYS A 239 -24.98 -4.27 7.99
CA LYS A 239 -26.30 -4.91 8.06
C LYS A 239 -26.07 -6.35 8.52
N ARG A 240 -26.38 -6.61 9.79
CA ARG A 240 -26.47 -7.96 10.35
C ARG A 240 -27.58 -8.75 9.68
#